data_AF-U2Q440-F1
#
_entry.id   AF-U2Q440-F1
#
_cell.length_a   1.000
_cell.length_b   1.000
_cell.length_c   1.000
_cell.angle_alpha   90.00
_cell.angle_beta   90.00
_cell.angle_gamma   90.00
#
_symmetry.space_group_name_H-M   'P 1'
#
loop_
_entity.id
_entity.type
_entity.pdbx_description
1 polymer ?
#
loop_
_entity_poly.entity_id
_entity_poly.type
_entity_poly.pdbx_seq_one_letter_code
_entity_poly.pdbx_strand_id
1 'polypeptide(L)'
;MAEIKATTFRLSEETIKSFRETAEIHGMTQEQCLANLLHVFELKEAKEVFKDRKKEIEIFEEYISRIQNLYLTSLEINLTEEERFKTEFNKDLEEKGNIIISLNKEVKSLKDKNEKLHEQVSELKESLNKKETSLKVYDEMQAQNKFLINKITKDNESLSFKIKELKEANLEAKEFENLSKNLQEKINSSNNTIIEKNLYINSIKSKLDFLQSSLNQAKDEITTIKATNKEEIAKMKDEFQREKKLTADELKESLEKYYELKISTELKLSLTEKNNEIEKLKSEIKILKEKNKEKTN
;
A
#
# COMPACT_ATOMS: atom_id res chain seq x y z
N MET A 1 -152.80 -25.14 -27.32
CA MET A 1 -151.69 -24.96 -26.37
C MET A 1 -152.29 -25.03 -24.98
N ALA A 2 -152.11 -26.14 -24.28
CA ALA A 2 -152.64 -26.32 -22.93
C ALA A 2 -151.72 -25.61 -21.93
N GLU A 3 -152.28 -24.72 -21.12
CA GLU A 3 -151.59 -24.12 -19.97
C GLU A 3 -151.09 -25.24 -19.04
N ILE A 4 -149.78 -25.28 -18.80
CA ILE A 4 -149.20 -26.11 -17.75
C ILE A 4 -149.52 -25.44 -16.41
N LYS A 5 -150.56 -25.94 -15.73
CA LYS A 5 -150.86 -25.55 -14.35
C LYS A 5 -149.68 -25.94 -13.47
N ALA A 6 -149.09 -24.94 -12.79
CA ALA A 6 -148.10 -25.20 -11.74
C ALA A 6 -148.73 -26.15 -10.71
N THR A 7 -148.19 -27.37 -10.62
CA THR A 7 -148.67 -28.40 -9.70
C THR A 7 -147.79 -28.34 -8.46
N THR A 8 -148.35 -27.86 -7.35
CA THR A 8 -147.63 -27.77 -6.07
C THR A 8 -147.77 -29.08 -5.31
N PHE A 9 -146.66 -29.80 -5.14
CA PHE A 9 -146.58 -30.94 -4.24
C PHE A 9 -146.56 -30.45 -2.79
N ARG A 10 -147.46 -30.95 -1.95
CA ARG A 10 -147.41 -30.73 -0.50
C ARG A 10 -146.48 -31.76 0.12
N LEU A 11 -145.22 -31.39 0.32
CA LEU A 11 -144.23 -32.16 1.06
C LEU A 11 -144.04 -31.53 2.45
N SER A 12 -143.66 -32.33 3.45
CA SER A 12 -143.25 -31.76 4.74
C SER A 12 -141.96 -30.96 4.57
N GLU A 13 -141.75 -29.93 5.41
CA GLU A 13 -140.52 -29.12 5.38
C GLU A 13 -139.26 -29.99 5.53
N GLU A 14 -139.33 -31.06 6.32
CA GLU A 14 -138.25 -32.03 6.53
C GLU A 14 -137.92 -32.81 5.25
N THR A 15 -138.93 -33.21 4.48
CA THR A 15 -138.75 -33.92 3.19
C THR A 15 -138.14 -32.99 2.14
N ILE A 16 -138.60 -31.74 2.09
CA ILE A 16 -138.05 -30.72 1.17
C ILE A 16 -136.59 -30.45 1.49
N LYS A 17 -136.24 -30.33 2.78
CA LYS A 17 -134.86 -30.10 3.23
C LYS A 17 -133.95 -31.27 2.86
N SER A 18 -134.34 -32.49 3.19
CA SER A 18 -133.56 -33.70 2.87
C SER A 18 -133.36 -33.88 1.37
N PHE A 19 -134.39 -33.58 0.57
CA PHE A 19 -134.33 -33.65 -0.89
C PHE A 19 -133.37 -32.62 -1.48
N ARG A 20 -133.34 -31.39 -0.95
CA ARG A 20 -132.37 -30.35 -1.37
C ARG A 20 -130.94 -30.72 -1.02
N GLU A 21 -130.70 -31.15 0.22
CA GLU A 21 -129.37 -31.57 0.68
C GLU A 21 -128.84 -32.71 -0.18
N THR A 22 -129.69 -33.69 -0.52
CA THR A 22 -129.31 -34.81 -1.40
C THR A 22 -128.94 -34.34 -2.81
N ALA A 23 -129.71 -33.40 -3.38
CA ALA A 23 -129.41 -32.83 -4.69
C ALA A 23 -128.08 -32.04 -4.68
N GLU A 24 -127.79 -31.30 -3.60
CA GLU A 24 -126.57 -30.50 -3.44
C GLU A 24 -125.31 -31.37 -3.29
N ILE A 25 -125.36 -32.42 -2.46
CA ILE A 25 -124.24 -33.37 -2.26
C ILE A 25 -123.82 -34.03 -3.59
N HIS A 26 -124.79 -34.30 -4.47
CA HIS A 26 -124.53 -34.93 -5.76
C HIS A 26 -124.38 -33.92 -6.92
N GLY A 27 -124.39 -32.61 -6.62
CA GLY A 27 -124.20 -31.55 -7.62
C GLY A 27 -125.33 -31.47 -8.68
N MET A 28 -126.54 -31.92 -8.34
CA MET A 28 -127.70 -31.99 -9.24
C MET A 28 -128.71 -30.87 -8.94
N THR A 29 -129.48 -30.44 -9.95
CA THR A 29 -130.64 -29.57 -9.70
C THR A 29 -131.79 -30.35 -9.07
N GLN A 30 -132.72 -29.67 -8.39
CA GLN A 30 -133.88 -30.32 -7.76
C GLN A 30 -134.74 -31.09 -8.78
N GLU A 31 -134.85 -30.60 -10.00
CA GLU A 31 -135.57 -31.28 -11.09
C GLU A 31 -134.83 -32.55 -11.56
N GLN A 32 -133.50 -32.48 -11.70
CA GLN A 32 -132.68 -33.64 -12.05
C GLN A 32 -132.70 -34.71 -10.95
N CYS A 33 -132.66 -34.29 -9.68
CA CYS A 33 -132.77 -35.19 -8.55
C CYS A 33 -134.14 -35.90 -8.55
N LEU A 34 -135.22 -35.18 -8.86
CA LEU A 34 -136.58 -35.74 -8.91
C LEU A 34 -136.73 -36.72 -10.08
N ALA A 35 -136.22 -36.35 -11.27
CA ALA A 35 -136.21 -37.20 -12.45
C ALA A 35 -135.41 -38.50 -12.21
N ASN A 36 -134.26 -38.41 -11.54
CA ASN A 36 -133.47 -39.58 -11.18
C ASN A 36 -134.20 -40.47 -10.16
N LEU A 37 -134.89 -39.88 -9.17
CA LEU A 37 -135.71 -40.62 -8.22
C LEU A 37 -136.87 -41.36 -8.90
N LEU A 38 -137.54 -40.70 -9.87
CA LEU A 38 -138.55 -41.35 -10.71
C LEU A 38 -137.94 -42.50 -11.50
N HIS A 39 -136.79 -42.30 -12.14
CA HIS A 39 -136.12 -43.34 -12.91
C HIS A 39 -135.71 -44.54 -12.05
N VAL A 40 -135.23 -44.32 -10.82
CA VAL A 40 -134.93 -45.38 -9.86
C VAL A 40 -136.19 -46.13 -9.45
N PHE A 41 -137.32 -45.43 -9.28
CA PHE A 41 -138.62 -46.06 -9.02
C PHE A 41 -139.11 -46.89 -10.21
N GLU A 42 -139.03 -46.36 -11.43
CA GLU A 42 -139.37 -47.06 -12.67
C GLU A 42 -138.49 -48.29 -12.89
N LEU A 43 -137.18 -48.21 -12.60
CA LEU A 43 -136.26 -49.35 -12.64
C LEU A 43 -136.63 -50.42 -11.60
N LYS A 44 -137.08 -49.99 -10.41
CA LYS A 44 -137.52 -50.90 -9.35
C LYS A 44 -138.84 -51.59 -9.70
N GLU A 45 -139.75 -50.87 -10.36
CA GLU A 45 -141.03 -51.41 -10.85
C GLU A 45 -140.81 -52.35 -12.05
N ALA A 46 -139.88 -52.02 -12.96
CA ALA A 46 -139.43 -52.92 -14.02
C ALA A 46 -138.80 -54.22 -13.48
N LYS A 47 -138.09 -54.16 -12.34
CA LYS A 47 -137.56 -55.34 -11.62
C LYS A 47 -138.66 -56.29 -11.11
N GLU A 48 -139.85 -55.77 -10.77
CA GLU A 48 -141.00 -56.57 -10.31
C GLU A 48 -141.75 -57.26 -11.48
N VAL A 49 -141.77 -56.63 -12.67
CA VAL A 49 -142.48 -57.14 -13.87
C VAL A 49 -141.71 -58.27 -14.57
N PHE A 50 -140.36 -58.28 -14.52
CA PHE A 50 -139.51 -59.31 -15.15
C PHE A 50 -138.96 -60.35 -14.16
N LYS A 51 -139.83 -61.01 -13.39
CA LYS A 51 -139.42 -62.06 -12.41
C LYS A 51 -138.55 -63.16 -13.02
N ASP A 52 -138.72 -63.49 -14.30
CA ASP A 52 -137.95 -64.55 -14.98
C ASP A 52 -136.55 -64.12 -15.44
N ARG A 53 -136.22 -62.81 -15.43
CA ARG A 53 -134.88 -62.28 -15.83
C ARG A 53 -134.13 -61.56 -14.72
N LYS A 54 -134.68 -61.52 -13.50
CA LYS A 54 -134.07 -60.88 -12.33
C LYS A 54 -132.61 -61.30 -12.10
N LYS A 55 -132.32 -62.60 -12.24
CA LYS A 55 -130.95 -63.14 -12.11
C LYS A 55 -130.00 -62.60 -13.19
N GLU A 56 -130.46 -62.43 -14.43
CA GLU A 56 -129.65 -61.89 -15.52
C GLU A 56 -129.30 -60.41 -15.28
N ILE A 57 -130.26 -59.63 -14.76
CA ILE A 57 -130.05 -58.23 -14.39
C ILE A 57 -129.09 -58.10 -13.21
N GLU A 58 -129.21 -58.95 -12.18
CA GLU A 58 -128.26 -58.99 -11.05
C GLU A 58 -126.83 -59.34 -11.50
N ILE A 59 -126.68 -60.30 -12.42
CA ILE A 59 -125.38 -60.65 -13.02
C ILE A 59 -124.81 -59.48 -13.84
N PHE A 60 -125.66 -58.75 -14.58
CA PHE A 60 -125.23 -57.58 -15.33
C PHE A 60 -124.80 -56.42 -14.42
N GLU A 61 -125.53 -56.17 -13.34
CA GLU A 61 -125.15 -55.21 -12.29
C GLU A 61 -123.81 -55.60 -11.65
N GLU A 62 -123.58 -56.89 -11.37
CA GLU A 62 -122.30 -57.40 -10.86
C GLU A 62 -121.15 -57.15 -11.86
N TYR A 63 -121.37 -57.40 -13.16
CA TYR A 63 -120.37 -57.10 -14.19
C TYR A 63 -120.08 -55.62 -14.29
N ILE A 64 -121.08 -54.74 -14.21
CA ILE A 64 -120.87 -53.28 -14.18
C ILE A 64 -120.05 -52.88 -12.97
N SER A 65 -120.41 -53.35 -11.77
CA SER A 65 -119.63 -53.05 -10.55
C SER A 65 -118.20 -53.57 -10.66
N ARG A 66 -117.99 -54.74 -11.26
CA ARG A 66 -116.65 -55.30 -11.49
C ARG A 66 -115.85 -54.46 -12.48
N ILE A 67 -116.46 -53.98 -13.56
CA ILE A 67 -115.80 -53.08 -14.52
C ILE A 67 -115.46 -51.74 -13.87
N GLN A 68 -116.37 -51.17 -13.09
CA GLN A 68 -116.13 -49.92 -12.35
C GLN A 68 -114.98 -50.07 -11.34
N ASN A 69 -114.94 -51.18 -10.60
CA ASN A 69 -113.84 -51.48 -9.69
C ASN A 69 -112.52 -51.63 -10.46
N LEU A 70 -112.49 -52.37 -11.58
CA LEU A 70 -111.28 -52.49 -12.41
C LEU A 70 -110.80 -51.14 -12.93
N TYR A 71 -111.72 -50.25 -13.33
CA TYR A 71 -111.39 -48.90 -13.78
C TYR A 71 -110.81 -48.05 -12.64
N LEU A 72 -111.43 -48.06 -11.46
CA LEU A 72 -110.93 -47.35 -10.29
C LEU A 72 -109.56 -47.87 -9.86
N THR A 73 -109.37 -49.19 -9.81
CA THR A 73 -108.06 -49.80 -9.52
C THR A 73 -107.02 -49.41 -10.57
N SER A 74 -107.37 -49.35 -11.85
CA SER A 74 -106.43 -48.90 -12.90
C SER A 74 -106.05 -47.42 -12.74
N LEU A 75 -106.97 -46.56 -12.33
CA LEU A 75 -106.69 -45.15 -12.05
C LEU A 75 -105.80 -45.01 -10.81
N GLU A 76 -106.09 -45.75 -9.73
CA GLU A 76 -105.27 -45.78 -8.52
C GLU A 76 -103.85 -46.27 -8.80
N ILE A 77 -103.70 -47.32 -9.61
CA ILE A 77 -102.38 -47.82 -10.04
C ILE A 77 -101.63 -46.74 -10.81
N ASN A 78 -102.27 -46.09 -11.79
CA ASN A 78 -101.62 -45.05 -12.59
C ASN A 78 -101.18 -43.85 -11.72
N LEU A 79 -102.05 -43.37 -10.82
CA LEU A 79 -101.70 -42.31 -9.88
C LEU A 79 -100.51 -42.69 -9.00
N THR A 80 -100.50 -43.92 -8.48
CA THR A 80 -99.40 -44.45 -7.66
C THR A 80 -98.09 -44.56 -8.46
N GLU A 81 -98.16 -45.01 -9.71
CA GLU A 81 -97.00 -45.11 -10.60
C GLU A 81 -96.46 -43.73 -10.98
N GLU A 82 -97.33 -42.76 -11.25
CA GLU A 82 -96.95 -41.39 -11.58
C GLU A 82 -96.28 -40.69 -10.38
N GLU A 83 -96.83 -40.87 -9.17
CA GLU A 83 -96.21 -40.40 -7.93
C GLU A 83 -94.84 -41.04 -7.71
N ARG A 84 -94.74 -42.36 -7.89
CA ARG A 84 -93.47 -43.08 -7.79
C ARG A 84 -92.45 -42.56 -8.80
N PHE A 85 -92.84 -42.39 -10.05
CA PHE A 85 -91.98 -41.87 -11.11
C PHE A 85 -91.50 -40.45 -10.80
N LYS A 86 -92.40 -39.55 -10.36
CA LYS A 86 -92.03 -38.20 -9.92
C LYS A 86 -91.04 -38.23 -8.76
N THR A 87 -91.24 -39.13 -7.80
CA THR A 87 -90.36 -39.26 -6.63
C THR A 87 -88.98 -39.76 -7.03
N GLU A 88 -88.89 -40.80 -7.86
CA GLU A 88 -87.63 -41.33 -8.38
C GLU A 88 -86.91 -40.29 -9.26
N PHE A 89 -87.63 -39.57 -10.12
CA PHE A 89 -87.08 -38.53 -10.97
C PHE A 89 -86.56 -37.33 -10.19
N ASN A 90 -87.29 -36.87 -9.18
CA ASN A 90 -86.83 -35.80 -8.29
C ASN A 90 -85.58 -36.21 -7.51
N LYS A 91 -85.53 -37.46 -7.04
CA LYS A 91 -84.34 -38.00 -6.37
C LYS A 91 -83.13 -38.04 -7.30
N ASP A 92 -83.27 -38.50 -8.54
CA ASP A 92 -82.18 -38.49 -9.54
C ASP A 92 -81.73 -37.06 -9.87
N LEU A 93 -82.66 -36.11 -9.98
CA LEU A 93 -82.33 -34.69 -10.17
C LEU A 93 -81.55 -34.11 -8.99
N GLU A 94 -81.96 -34.42 -7.76
CA GLU A 94 -81.24 -33.99 -6.56
C GLU A 94 -79.84 -34.59 -6.48
N GLU A 95 -79.71 -35.90 -6.75
CA GLU A 95 -78.41 -36.59 -6.77
C GLU A 95 -77.47 -35.98 -7.81
N LYS A 96 -77.95 -35.76 -9.03
CA LYS A 96 -77.18 -35.08 -10.09
C LYS A 96 -76.85 -33.64 -9.75
N GLY A 97 -77.79 -32.90 -9.16
CA GLY A 97 -77.57 -31.53 -8.67
C GLY A 97 -76.46 -31.48 -7.62
N ASN A 98 -76.47 -32.42 -6.67
CA ASN A 98 -75.45 -32.54 -5.64
C ASN A 98 -74.07 -32.88 -6.23
N ILE A 99 -74.01 -33.77 -7.24
CA ILE A 99 -72.79 -34.08 -7.98
C ILE A 99 -72.25 -32.83 -8.69
N ILE A 100 -73.11 -32.07 -9.38
CA ILE A 100 -72.71 -30.82 -10.06
C ILE A 100 -72.15 -29.81 -9.07
N ILE A 101 -72.78 -29.64 -7.91
CA ILE A 101 -72.29 -28.75 -6.85
C ILE A 101 -70.93 -29.22 -6.33
N SER A 102 -70.76 -30.52 -6.10
CA SER A 102 -69.49 -31.11 -5.65
C SER A 102 -68.38 -30.89 -6.67
N LEU A 103 -68.62 -31.20 -7.94
CA LEU A 103 -67.66 -30.99 -9.03
C LEU A 103 -67.28 -29.52 -9.19
N ASN A 104 -68.24 -28.60 -9.09
CA ASN A 104 -67.96 -27.16 -9.16
C ASN A 104 -67.10 -26.68 -8.00
N LYS A 105 -67.32 -27.21 -6.78
CA LYS A 105 -66.46 -26.92 -5.62
C LYS A 105 -65.04 -27.45 -5.83
N GLU A 106 -64.91 -28.65 -6.39
CA GLU A 106 -63.61 -29.25 -6.68
C GLU A 106 -62.85 -28.46 -7.76
N VAL A 107 -63.52 -28.12 -8.87
CA VAL A 107 -62.94 -27.28 -9.94
C VAL A 107 -62.47 -25.94 -9.41
N LYS A 108 -63.27 -25.29 -8.55
CA LYS A 108 -62.86 -24.02 -7.91
C LYS A 108 -61.63 -24.22 -7.03
N SER A 109 -61.62 -25.25 -6.19
CA SER A 109 -60.46 -25.57 -5.33
C SER A 109 -59.20 -25.86 -6.15
N LEU A 110 -59.32 -26.58 -7.26
CA LEU A 110 -58.21 -26.87 -8.16
C LEU A 110 -57.69 -25.62 -8.86
N LYS A 111 -58.57 -24.71 -9.28
CA LYS A 111 -58.16 -23.40 -9.83
C LYS A 111 -57.39 -22.57 -8.80
N ASP A 112 -57.92 -22.43 -7.60
CA ASP A 112 -57.26 -21.68 -6.52
C ASP A 112 -55.88 -22.28 -6.17
N LYS A 113 -55.75 -23.62 -6.16
CA LYS A 113 -54.46 -24.30 -5.97
C LYS A 113 -53.51 -24.06 -7.14
N ASN A 114 -54.00 -24.08 -8.37
CA ASN A 114 -53.20 -23.87 -9.56
C ASN A 114 -52.66 -22.44 -9.64
N GLU A 115 -53.48 -21.44 -9.28
CA GLU A 115 -53.05 -20.04 -9.19
C GLU A 115 -51.95 -19.87 -8.13
N LYS A 116 -52.13 -20.44 -6.94
CA LYS A 116 -51.09 -20.43 -5.88
C LYS A 116 -49.79 -21.11 -6.32
N LEU A 117 -49.89 -22.26 -6.99
CA LEU A 117 -48.72 -22.94 -7.54
C LEU A 117 -48.03 -22.09 -8.60
N HIS A 118 -48.79 -21.41 -9.45
CA HIS A 118 -48.24 -20.54 -10.48
C HIS A 118 -47.50 -19.34 -9.87
N GLU A 119 -48.05 -18.73 -8.82
CA GLU A 119 -47.41 -17.65 -8.07
C GLU A 119 -46.10 -18.13 -7.42
N GLN A 120 -46.12 -19.27 -6.72
CA GLN A 120 -44.91 -19.88 -6.13
C GLN A 120 -43.83 -20.18 -7.18
N VAL A 121 -44.22 -20.71 -8.35
CA VAL A 121 -43.28 -20.97 -9.45
C VAL A 121 -42.67 -19.67 -9.97
N SER A 122 -43.45 -18.59 -10.05
CA SER A 122 -42.95 -17.27 -10.46
C SER A 122 -41.92 -16.73 -9.46
N GLU A 123 -42.23 -16.76 -8.17
CA GLU A 123 -41.33 -16.34 -7.10
C GLU A 123 -40.03 -17.15 -7.08
N LEU A 124 -40.12 -18.48 -7.25
CA LEU A 124 -38.96 -19.36 -7.32
C LEU A 124 -38.08 -19.05 -8.53
N LYS A 125 -38.68 -18.75 -9.69
CA LYS A 125 -37.93 -18.34 -10.88
C LYS A 125 -37.19 -17.02 -10.67
N GLU A 126 -37.84 -16.03 -10.05
CA GLU A 126 -37.17 -14.77 -9.72
C GLU A 126 -36.01 -14.97 -8.73
N SER A 127 -36.22 -15.79 -7.70
CA SER A 127 -35.18 -16.13 -6.73
C SER A 127 -34.00 -16.87 -7.39
N LEU A 128 -34.29 -17.79 -8.31
CA LEU A 128 -33.28 -18.51 -9.08
C LEU A 128 -32.46 -17.55 -9.95
N ASN A 129 -33.12 -16.65 -10.68
CA ASN A 129 -32.45 -15.63 -11.50
C ASN A 129 -31.52 -14.74 -10.64
N LYS A 130 -31.98 -14.28 -9.47
CA LYS A 130 -31.16 -13.48 -8.54
C LYS A 130 -29.93 -14.25 -8.03
N LYS A 131 -30.08 -15.56 -7.80
CA LYS A 131 -28.96 -16.44 -7.42
C LYS A 131 -27.98 -16.65 -8.57
N GLU A 132 -28.46 -16.86 -9.79
CA GLU A 132 -27.60 -16.97 -10.97
C GLU A 132 -26.80 -15.69 -11.23
N THR A 133 -27.42 -14.52 -11.12
CA THR A 133 -26.68 -13.26 -11.27
C THR A 133 -25.62 -13.08 -10.18
N SER A 134 -25.96 -13.43 -8.93
CA SER A 134 -25.00 -13.38 -7.82
C SER A 134 -23.84 -14.37 -8.02
N LEU A 135 -24.10 -15.56 -8.56
CA LEU A 135 -23.07 -16.56 -8.85
C LEU A 135 -22.11 -16.08 -9.93
N LYS A 136 -22.62 -15.45 -11.00
CA LYS A 136 -21.77 -14.84 -12.04
C LYS A 136 -20.84 -13.76 -11.47
N VAL A 137 -21.37 -12.87 -10.61
CA VAL A 137 -20.56 -11.85 -9.93
C VAL A 137 -19.50 -12.50 -9.04
N TYR A 138 -19.84 -13.58 -8.34
CA TYR A 138 -18.89 -14.32 -7.51
C TYR A 138 -17.76 -14.94 -8.36
N ASP A 139 -18.09 -15.56 -9.50
CA ASP A 139 -17.10 -16.14 -10.41
C ASP A 139 -16.16 -15.06 -10.99
N GLU A 140 -16.70 -13.90 -11.36
CA GLU A 140 -15.90 -12.74 -11.81
C GLU A 140 -14.96 -12.23 -10.71
N MET A 141 -15.45 -12.09 -9.48
CA MET A 141 -14.62 -11.72 -8.33
C MET A 141 -13.54 -12.77 -8.05
N GLN A 142 -13.85 -14.06 -8.17
CA GLN A 142 -12.89 -15.12 -7.97
C GLN A 142 -11.78 -15.07 -9.05
N ALA A 143 -12.13 -14.82 -10.31
CA ALA A 143 -11.18 -14.64 -11.39
C ALA A 143 -10.27 -13.42 -11.16
N GLN A 144 -10.84 -12.29 -10.73
CA GLN A 144 -10.07 -11.10 -10.37
C GLN A 144 -9.12 -11.34 -9.19
N ASN A 145 -9.59 -12.01 -8.13
CA ASN A 145 -8.76 -12.36 -6.98
C ASN A 145 -7.61 -13.27 -7.38
N LYS A 146 -7.86 -14.27 -8.23
CA LYS A 146 -6.80 -15.16 -8.75
C LYS A 146 -5.76 -14.37 -9.56
N PHE A 147 -6.20 -13.41 -10.37
CA PHE A 147 -5.29 -12.53 -11.11
C PHE A 147 -4.44 -11.67 -10.16
N LEU A 148 -5.06 -11.05 -9.15
CA LEU A 148 -4.36 -10.22 -8.16
C LEU A 148 -3.35 -11.02 -7.35
N ILE A 149 -3.72 -12.23 -6.89
CA ILE A 149 -2.81 -13.14 -6.19
C ILE A 149 -1.59 -13.44 -7.06
N ASN A 150 -1.80 -13.83 -8.33
CA ASN A 150 -0.69 -14.12 -9.24
C ASN A 150 0.22 -12.91 -9.45
N LYS A 151 -0.34 -11.70 -9.52
CA LYS A 151 0.44 -10.46 -9.63
C LYS A 151 1.28 -10.22 -8.37
N ILE A 152 0.66 -10.30 -7.19
CA ILE A 152 1.34 -10.14 -5.90
C ILE A 152 2.46 -11.18 -5.72
N THR A 153 2.22 -12.44 -6.13
CA THR A 153 3.25 -13.49 -6.09
C THR A 153 4.46 -13.13 -6.95
N LYS A 154 4.25 -12.67 -8.19
CA LYS A 154 5.35 -12.22 -9.06
C LYS A 154 6.10 -11.02 -8.49
N ASP A 155 5.38 -10.05 -7.96
CA ASP A 155 5.98 -8.86 -7.36
C ASP A 155 6.83 -9.25 -6.12
N ASN A 156 6.33 -10.16 -5.29
CA ASN A 156 7.08 -10.69 -4.14
C ASN A 156 8.33 -11.48 -4.55
N GLU A 157 8.28 -12.28 -5.62
CA GLU A 157 9.45 -12.96 -6.17
C GLU A 157 10.52 -11.96 -6.63
N SER A 158 10.10 -10.92 -7.36
CA SER A 158 10.98 -9.83 -7.82
C SER A 158 11.61 -9.05 -6.65
N LEU A 159 10.81 -8.71 -5.64
CA LEU A 159 11.31 -8.06 -4.42
C LEU A 159 12.28 -8.95 -3.65
N SER A 160 12.01 -10.25 -3.57
CA SER A 160 12.93 -11.22 -2.94
C SER A 160 14.28 -11.25 -3.65
N PHE A 161 14.28 -11.22 -4.99
CA PHE A 161 15.51 -11.13 -5.78
C PHE A 161 16.25 -9.82 -5.50
N LYS A 162 15.56 -8.68 -5.54
CA LYS A 162 16.14 -7.35 -5.23
C LYS A 162 16.76 -7.29 -3.84
N ILE A 163 16.12 -7.92 -2.85
CA ILE A 163 16.63 -8.00 -1.47
C ILE A 163 17.92 -8.82 -1.40
N LYS A 164 18.05 -9.90 -2.20
CA LYS A 164 19.30 -10.67 -2.28
C LYS A 164 20.42 -9.83 -2.88
N GLU A 165 20.17 -9.15 -4.01
CA GLU A 165 21.15 -8.26 -4.64
C GLU A 165 21.62 -7.16 -3.67
N LEU A 166 20.68 -6.53 -2.94
CA LEU A 166 21.03 -5.51 -1.94
C LEU A 166 21.85 -6.06 -0.78
N LYS A 167 21.61 -7.31 -0.36
CA LYS A 167 22.42 -7.95 0.69
C LYS A 167 23.85 -8.19 0.20
N GLU A 168 24.02 -8.64 -1.04
CA GLU A 168 25.33 -8.85 -1.67
C GLU A 168 26.09 -7.53 -1.80
N ALA A 169 25.47 -6.49 -2.36
CA ALA A 169 26.07 -5.16 -2.46
C ALA A 169 26.46 -4.57 -1.08
N ASN A 170 25.67 -4.86 -0.03
CA ASN A 170 25.99 -4.41 1.32
C ASN A 170 27.17 -5.17 1.94
N LEU A 171 27.40 -6.43 1.57
CA LEU A 171 28.60 -7.16 1.97
C LEU A 171 29.84 -6.54 1.30
N GLU A 172 29.77 -6.29 -0.01
CA GLU A 172 30.85 -5.61 -0.74
C GLU A 172 31.15 -4.22 -0.15
N ALA A 173 30.11 -3.44 0.17
CA ALA A 173 30.27 -2.14 0.81
C ALA A 173 31.01 -2.22 2.17
N LYS A 174 30.72 -3.25 2.98
CA LYS A 174 31.45 -3.49 4.25
C LYS A 174 32.90 -3.88 4.02
N GLU A 175 33.19 -4.66 2.99
CA GLU A 175 34.57 -5.00 2.62
C GLU A 175 35.35 -3.75 2.21
N PHE A 176 34.75 -2.87 1.40
CA PHE A 176 35.35 -1.58 1.04
C PHE A 176 35.56 -0.68 2.26
N GLU A 177 34.62 -0.63 3.21
CA GLU A 177 34.78 0.14 4.44
C GLU A 177 35.96 -0.37 5.28
N ASN A 178 36.11 -1.69 5.42
CA ASN A 178 37.23 -2.30 6.13
C ASN A 178 38.56 -2.03 5.43
N LEU A 179 38.61 -2.14 4.10
CA LEU A 179 39.80 -1.80 3.32
C LEU A 179 40.19 -0.32 3.50
N SER A 180 39.21 0.58 3.48
CA SER A 180 39.40 2.01 3.70
C SER A 180 40.00 2.29 5.09
N LYS A 181 39.47 1.65 6.15
CA LYS A 181 40.04 1.75 7.51
C LYS A 181 41.50 1.28 7.55
N ASN A 182 41.80 0.12 6.97
CA ASN A 182 43.16 -0.42 6.90
C ASN A 182 44.13 0.52 6.14
N LEU A 183 43.68 1.12 5.04
CA LEU A 183 44.48 2.09 4.29
C LEU A 183 44.71 3.36 5.11
N GLN A 184 43.70 3.85 5.83
CA GLN A 184 43.83 4.99 6.71
C GLN A 184 44.84 4.75 7.83
N GLU A 185 44.84 3.56 8.44
CA GLU A 185 45.83 3.16 9.45
C GLU A 185 47.25 3.14 8.88
N LYS A 186 47.44 2.58 7.67
CA LYS A 186 48.74 2.61 6.98
C LYS A 186 49.21 4.03 6.71
N ILE A 187 48.32 4.91 6.22
CA ILE A 187 48.64 6.32 6.00
C ILE A 187 49.07 6.99 7.31
N ASN A 188 48.34 6.76 8.40
CA ASN A 188 48.69 7.31 9.71
C ASN A 188 50.07 6.80 10.18
N SER A 189 50.38 5.52 10.04
CA SER A 189 51.70 4.98 10.38
C SER A 189 52.81 5.61 9.54
N SER A 190 52.58 5.77 8.23
CA SER A 190 53.56 6.37 7.32
C SER A 190 53.78 7.84 7.66
N ASN A 191 52.72 8.57 8.01
CA ASN A 191 52.80 9.96 8.45
C ASN A 191 53.62 10.09 9.74
N ASN A 192 53.42 9.19 10.71
CA ASN A 192 54.23 9.17 11.93
C ASN A 192 55.71 8.95 11.62
N THR A 193 56.05 8.00 10.74
CA THR A 193 57.43 7.79 10.29
C THR A 193 58.00 9.02 9.57
N ILE A 194 57.20 9.73 8.77
CA ILE A 194 57.63 10.98 8.12
C ILE A 194 57.93 12.05 9.17
N ILE A 195 57.07 12.20 10.19
CA ILE A 195 57.28 13.14 11.30
C ILE A 195 58.59 12.82 12.04
N GLU A 196 58.82 11.55 12.39
CA GLU A 196 60.06 11.10 13.04
C GLU A 196 61.30 11.42 12.20
N LYS A 197 61.27 11.11 10.89
CA LYS A 197 62.36 11.43 9.97
C LYS A 197 62.58 12.95 9.87
N ASN A 198 61.53 13.76 9.84
CA ASN A 198 61.63 15.21 9.81
C ASN A 198 62.26 15.76 11.10
N LEU A 199 61.89 15.25 12.28
CA LEU A 199 62.52 15.62 13.55
C LEU A 199 64.02 15.28 13.53
N TYR A 200 64.37 14.09 13.02
CA TYR A 200 65.77 13.69 12.88
C TYR A 200 66.54 14.61 11.91
N ILE A 201 65.98 14.92 10.74
CA ILE A 201 66.56 15.86 9.78
C ILE A 201 66.79 17.23 10.42
N ASN A 202 65.81 17.75 11.17
CA ASN A 202 65.93 19.03 11.87
C ASN A 202 67.06 18.98 12.91
N SER A 203 67.20 17.89 13.66
CA SER A 203 68.31 17.73 14.61
C SER A 203 69.69 17.76 13.93
N ILE A 204 69.81 17.15 12.74
CA ILE A 204 71.04 17.19 11.95
C ILE A 204 71.30 18.60 11.44
N LYS A 205 70.26 19.29 10.92
CA LYS A 205 70.38 20.67 10.47
C LYS A 205 70.89 21.58 11.60
N SER A 206 70.30 21.50 12.80
CA SER A 206 70.77 22.28 13.95
C SER A 206 72.23 21.99 14.32
N LYS A 207 72.67 20.72 14.23
CA LYS A 207 74.09 20.37 14.42
C LYS A 207 74.98 20.95 13.33
N LEU A 208 74.53 20.92 12.08
CA LEU A 208 75.24 21.51 10.95
C LEU A 208 75.39 23.03 11.15
N ASP A 209 74.31 23.72 11.51
CA ASP A 209 74.31 25.17 11.77
C ASP A 209 75.26 25.54 12.91
N PHE A 210 75.30 24.72 13.98
CA PHE A 210 76.24 24.89 15.09
C PHE A 210 77.70 24.70 14.66
N LEU A 211 77.99 23.64 13.90
CA LEU A 211 79.33 23.38 13.37
C LEU A 211 79.77 24.48 12.38
N GLN A 212 78.84 24.97 11.57
CA GLN A 212 79.10 26.03 10.60
C GLN A 212 79.37 27.37 11.29
N SER A 213 78.61 27.68 12.35
CA SER A 213 78.87 28.84 13.22
C SER A 213 80.23 28.73 13.91
N SER A 214 80.56 27.56 14.46
CA SER A 214 81.85 27.29 15.10
C SER A 214 83.01 27.42 14.11
N LEU A 215 82.84 26.92 12.87
CA LEU A 215 83.82 27.05 11.80
C LEU A 215 84.04 28.52 11.41
N ASN A 216 82.97 29.30 11.32
CA ASN A 216 83.06 30.73 11.02
C ASN A 216 83.78 31.47 12.15
N GLN A 217 83.46 31.18 13.42
CA GLN A 217 84.19 31.76 14.55
C GLN A 217 85.69 31.41 14.50
N ALA A 218 86.04 30.15 14.25
CA ALA A 218 87.44 29.75 14.10
C ALA A 218 88.14 30.46 12.92
N LYS A 219 87.42 30.70 11.81
CA LYS A 219 87.94 31.50 10.69
C LYS A 219 88.17 32.95 11.09
N ASP A 220 87.23 33.57 11.79
CA ASP A 220 87.35 34.96 12.26
C ASP A 220 88.52 35.10 13.25
N GLU A 221 88.68 34.15 14.18
CA GLU A 221 89.85 34.05 15.07
C GLU A 221 91.16 33.95 14.27
N ILE A 222 91.23 33.08 13.26
CA ILE A 222 92.40 32.98 12.37
C ILE A 222 92.68 34.30 11.66
N THR A 223 91.65 35.01 11.16
CA THR A 223 91.87 36.31 10.51
C THR A 223 92.37 37.37 11.49
N THR A 224 91.89 37.35 12.73
CA THR A 224 92.32 38.26 13.80
C THR A 224 93.77 37.97 14.22
N ILE A 225 94.12 36.69 14.38
CA ILE A 225 95.51 36.25 14.64
C ILE A 225 96.43 36.65 13.48
N LYS A 226 95.99 36.48 12.23
CA LYS A 226 96.77 36.93 11.06
C LYS A 226 96.98 38.45 11.05
N ALA A 227 95.96 39.23 11.42
CA ALA A 227 96.05 40.69 11.48
C ALA A 227 97.00 41.14 12.60
N THR A 228 96.84 40.60 13.81
CA THR A 228 97.71 40.88 14.97
C THR A 228 99.16 40.47 14.69
N ASN A 229 99.41 39.27 14.17
CA ASN A 229 100.76 38.85 13.76
C ASN A 229 101.34 39.78 12.69
N LYS A 230 100.54 40.28 11.74
CA LYS A 230 101.00 41.24 10.73
C LYS A 230 101.39 42.58 11.36
N GLU A 231 100.61 43.08 12.32
CA GLU A 231 100.93 44.28 13.10
C GLU A 231 102.19 44.09 13.95
N GLU A 232 102.33 42.95 14.62
CA GLU A 232 103.53 42.62 15.40
C GLU A 232 104.77 42.55 14.50
N ILE A 233 104.69 41.89 13.35
CA ILE A 233 105.78 41.87 12.36
C ILE A 233 106.12 43.29 11.89
N ALA A 234 105.12 44.15 11.67
CA ALA A 234 105.36 45.54 11.29
C ALA A 234 106.07 46.33 12.40
N LYS A 235 105.63 46.18 13.65
CA LYS A 235 106.30 46.77 14.84
C LYS A 235 107.73 46.28 14.98
N MET A 236 107.96 44.98 14.89
CA MET A 236 109.31 44.38 14.91
C MET A 236 110.19 44.93 13.78
N LYS A 237 109.61 45.13 12.59
CA LYS A 237 110.34 45.68 11.45
C LYS A 237 110.71 47.16 11.65
N ASP A 238 109.81 47.95 12.22
CA ASP A 238 110.06 49.35 12.57
C ASP A 238 111.09 49.48 13.70
N GLU A 239 111.02 48.63 14.72
CA GLU A 239 112.03 48.52 15.79
C GLU A 239 113.39 48.15 15.22
N PHE A 240 113.47 47.13 14.36
CA PHE A 240 114.69 46.74 13.68
C PHE A 240 115.27 47.86 12.81
N GLN A 241 114.42 48.64 12.11
CA GLN A 241 114.89 49.81 11.37
C GLN A 241 115.42 50.92 12.28
N ARG A 242 114.76 51.17 13.42
CA ARG A 242 115.25 52.12 14.43
C ARG A 242 116.60 51.70 14.99
N GLU A 243 116.76 50.45 15.39
CA GLU A 243 118.04 49.90 15.84
C GLU A 243 119.11 50.07 14.77
N LYS A 244 118.83 49.63 13.53
CA LYS A 244 119.77 49.76 12.41
C LYS A 244 120.22 51.21 12.19
N LYS A 245 119.32 52.18 12.32
CA LYS A 245 119.65 53.61 12.19
C LYS A 245 120.54 54.07 13.36
N LEU A 246 120.19 53.68 14.58
CA LEU A 246 120.99 53.98 15.77
C LEU A 246 122.42 53.42 15.64
N THR A 247 122.57 52.16 15.22
CA THR A 247 123.89 51.55 15.01
C THR A 247 124.67 52.23 13.88
N ALA A 248 123.99 52.70 12.83
CA ALA A 248 124.62 53.45 11.75
C ALA A 248 125.10 54.83 12.21
N ASP A 249 124.31 55.52 13.05
CA ASP A 249 124.67 56.80 13.64
C ASP A 249 125.87 56.63 14.61
N GLU A 250 125.86 55.60 15.46
CA GLU A 250 127.00 55.24 16.34
C GLU A 250 128.27 54.91 15.53
N LEU A 251 128.15 54.17 14.42
CA LEU A 251 129.27 53.86 13.55
C LEU A 251 129.84 55.14 12.92
N LYS A 252 128.98 56.05 12.47
CA LYS A 252 129.37 57.33 11.88
C LYS A 252 130.11 58.21 12.89
N GLU A 253 129.61 58.28 14.11
CA GLU A 253 130.23 59.03 15.21
C GLU A 253 131.62 58.43 15.56
N SER A 254 131.76 57.10 15.53
CA SER A 254 133.07 56.43 15.70
C SER A 254 134.05 56.75 14.57
N LEU A 255 133.54 56.88 13.34
CA LEU A 255 134.33 57.17 12.14
C LEU A 255 134.83 58.63 12.14
N GLU A 256 133.97 59.57 12.55
CA GLU A 256 134.36 60.98 12.75
C GLU A 256 135.47 61.09 13.79
N LYS A 257 135.33 60.39 14.92
CA LYS A 257 136.38 60.33 15.96
C LYS A 257 137.69 59.76 15.42
N TYR A 258 137.64 58.75 14.56
CA TYR A 258 138.82 58.17 13.92
C TYR A 258 139.52 59.18 12.99
N TYR A 259 138.76 59.91 12.17
CA TYR A 259 139.33 60.94 11.27
C TYR A 259 139.90 62.14 12.04
N GLU A 260 139.24 62.60 13.10
CA GLU A 260 139.79 63.65 13.97
C GLU A 260 141.13 63.23 14.59
N LEU A 261 141.19 61.99 15.10
CA LEU A 261 142.42 61.45 15.69
C LEU A 261 143.54 61.39 14.66
N LYS A 262 143.24 60.91 13.44
CA LYS A 262 144.19 60.78 12.33
C LYS A 262 144.77 62.14 11.91
N ILE A 263 143.90 63.14 11.73
CA ILE A 263 144.33 64.51 11.39
C ILE A 263 145.23 65.09 12.49
N SER A 264 144.92 64.85 13.77
CA SER A 264 145.75 65.33 14.88
C SER A 264 147.17 64.72 14.89
N THR A 265 147.29 63.44 14.52
CA THR A 265 148.58 62.75 14.42
C THR A 265 149.40 63.25 13.24
N GLU A 266 148.78 63.50 12.08
CA GLU A 266 149.47 64.07 10.89
C GLU A 266 149.97 65.50 11.15
N LEU A 267 149.17 66.33 11.84
CA LEU A 267 149.59 67.67 12.27
C LEU A 267 150.79 67.64 13.23
N LYS A 268 150.81 66.69 14.17
CA LYS A 268 151.96 66.50 15.08
C LYS A 268 153.23 66.07 14.35
N LEU A 269 153.12 65.19 13.36
CA LEU A 269 154.24 64.76 12.50
C LEU A 269 154.79 65.93 11.68
N SER A 270 153.93 66.74 11.06
CA SER A 270 154.35 67.92 10.29
C SER A 270 155.05 68.99 11.15
N LEU A 271 154.58 69.21 12.39
CA LEU A 271 155.24 70.10 13.34
C LEU A 271 156.62 69.59 13.80
N THR A 272 156.80 68.27 13.90
CA THR A 272 158.10 67.67 14.26
C THR A 272 159.10 67.76 13.10
N GLU A 273 158.65 67.57 11.86
CA GLU A 273 159.49 67.77 10.67
C GLU A 273 159.94 69.22 10.53
N LYS A 274 159.03 70.19 10.70
CA LYS A 274 159.35 71.62 10.69
C LYS A 274 160.33 72.01 11.80
N ASN A 275 160.21 71.44 12.99
CA ASN A 275 161.14 71.71 14.10
C ASN A 275 162.54 71.13 13.85
N ASN A 276 162.64 69.95 13.23
CA ASN A 276 163.92 69.38 12.83
C ASN A 276 164.61 70.19 11.73
N GLU A 277 163.85 70.82 10.84
CA GLU A 277 164.35 71.72 9.79
C GLU A 277 164.88 73.03 10.39
N ILE A 278 164.21 73.57 11.42
CA ILE A 278 164.67 74.73 12.20
C ILE A 278 165.98 74.44 12.95
N GLU A 279 166.10 73.25 13.56
CA GLU A 279 167.32 72.84 14.27
C GLU A 279 168.51 72.65 13.31
N LYS A 280 168.28 72.10 12.10
CA LYS A 280 169.31 72.03 11.05
C LYS A 280 169.80 73.42 10.63
N LEU A 281 168.90 74.36 10.36
CA LEU A 281 169.27 75.73 9.97
C LEU A 281 170.01 76.47 11.10
N LYS A 282 169.67 76.23 12.38
CA LYS A 282 170.42 76.77 13.52
C LYS A 282 171.85 76.20 13.61
N SER A 283 172.04 74.93 13.27
CA SER A 283 173.36 74.30 13.27
C SER A 283 174.26 74.82 12.14
N GLU A 284 173.70 75.12 10.95
CA GLU A 284 174.43 75.73 9.83
C GLU A 284 174.85 77.19 10.10
N ILE A 285 173.99 77.98 10.78
CA ILE A 285 174.34 79.35 11.19
C ILE A 285 175.49 79.37 12.20
N LYS A 286 175.61 78.33 13.05
CA LYS A 286 176.70 78.23 14.03
C LYS A 286 178.05 77.94 13.35
N ILE A 287 178.06 77.08 12.33
CA ILE A 287 179.27 76.73 11.55
C ILE A 287 179.74 77.90 10.67
N LEU A 288 178.82 78.73 10.14
CA LEU A 288 179.16 79.94 9.38
C LEU A 288 179.73 81.08 10.25
N LYS A 289 179.36 81.14 11.55
CA LYS A 289 179.93 82.11 12.51
C LYS A 289 181.36 81.76 12.96
N GLU A 290 181.79 80.51 12.89
CA GLU A 290 183.17 80.11 13.20
C GLU A 290 184.13 80.30 12.01
N LYS A 291 183.64 80.26 10.76
CA LYS A 291 184.47 80.52 9.56
C LYS A 291 184.83 82.00 9.32
N ASN A 292 184.20 82.95 10.01
CA ASN A 292 184.52 84.38 9.89
C ASN A 292 185.51 84.89 10.95
N LYS A 293 186.15 83.99 11.73
CA LYS A 293 187.24 84.33 12.67
C LYS A 293 188.66 84.13 12.09
N GLU A 294 188.79 83.69 10.84
CA GLU A 294 190.11 83.45 10.19
C GLU A 294 190.41 84.30 8.94
N LYS A 295 189.62 85.33 8.64
CA LYS A 295 190.04 86.40 7.71
C LYS A 295 189.59 87.77 8.21
N THR A 296 190.57 88.66 8.42
CA THR A 296 190.50 90.10 8.77
C THR A 296 190.07 90.41 10.22
N ASN A 297 190.93 91.02 11.05
CA ASN A 297 191.17 92.47 11.15
C ASN A 297 189.88 93.29 11.07
#